data_AF-A0A938MPR4-F1
#
_entry.id   AF-A0A938MPR4-F1
#
_cell.length_a   1.000
_cell.length_b   1.000
_cell.length_c   1.000
_cell.angle_alpha   90.00
_cell.angle_beta   90.00
_cell.angle_gamma   90.00
#
_symmetry.space_group_name_H-M   'P 1'
#
loop_
_entity.id
_entity.type
_entity.pdbx_description
1 polymer ?
#
loop_
_entity_poly.entity_id
_entity_poly.type
_entity_poly.pdbx_seq_one_letter_code
_entity_poly.pdbx_strand_id
1 'polypeptide(L)'
;MTSAGAETCKLEAKRVDAGSMVGQVPLGYFVQATRPQSIFMQIGGQPGMIGGPRQDGSTPEFSKVITKELAKYEAEHPFRGVVKLGSRHYGFVLDTAPKSDAEKKEADGKDAEGKDANAQQKTEGVAANALRQLLGQPPTRAAAQRPIAFTRLYFDVNGNGDLTDEKVIEANAAPNANFMSNHASFPAVEVEIDLNGTKFTYAFTMNVYAYVNPSYSYANVSLMAATYLEGEMAIADKKYRIAVVDYNSNGRFDDVSGIDNNVSYGDGSVYPSIGDMLFLIDPEASPNTVMNPYDPTTNDIQHYVGKLVNHGGRFFDLSIAPSGDKLTLEPSSTAVGFVTNSNKGYQAIMYGEKGFLKIAGDDLGKASLPEGEWRLAAYSIRRTGEPAKEQKPDSTMLGTLARAVGGSSSDAARAAYSMVSARGQRDCPPVVVRKDETVELPFGAPFRPVVTARYPAGEKTAALSMTLFGAGGEVCSSLMVNGGRPAKPTFKITTEDGTEVASGAFEYG
;
A
#
# COMPACT_ATOMS: atom_id res chain seq x y z
N MET A 1 2.52 10.92 42.08
CA MET A 1 2.66 11.18 40.63
C MET A 1 1.69 12.28 40.29
N THR A 2 2.17 13.43 39.84
CA THR A 2 1.33 14.48 39.26
C THR A 2 0.59 13.88 38.06
N SER A 3 -0.75 13.98 38.03
CA SER A 3 -1.49 13.60 36.82
C SER A 3 -1.05 14.54 35.71
N ALA A 4 -0.36 14.02 34.69
CA ALA A 4 -0.17 14.76 33.46
C ALA A 4 -1.54 15.28 33.00
N GLY A 5 -1.65 16.57 32.70
CA GLY A 5 -2.89 17.14 32.19
C GLY A 5 -3.19 16.60 30.79
N ALA A 6 -4.40 16.89 30.30
CA ALA A 6 -4.68 16.82 28.87
C ALA A 6 -3.72 17.77 28.13
N GLU A 7 -3.05 17.27 27.11
CA GLU A 7 -2.14 18.05 26.29
C GLU A 7 -2.78 18.28 24.92
N THR A 8 -2.84 19.54 24.51
CA THR A 8 -3.42 19.94 23.22
C THR A 8 -2.38 20.74 22.46
N CYS A 9 -2.15 20.40 21.20
CA CYS A 9 -1.32 21.19 20.32
C CYS A 9 -2.08 21.60 19.05
N LYS A 10 -1.61 22.71 18.47
CA LYS A 10 -1.96 23.08 17.10
C LYS A 10 -0.94 22.45 16.17
N LEU A 11 -1.42 21.94 15.05
CA LEU A 11 -0.58 21.39 14.00
C LEU A 11 -0.64 22.29 12.76
N GLU A 12 0.49 22.43 12.09
CA GLU A 12 0.64 23.22 10.87
C GLU A 12 0.71 22.30 9.66
N ALA A 13 -0.01 22.65 8.59
CA ALA A 13 0.07 21.94 7.33
C ALA A 13 1.44 22.13 6.68
N LYS A 14 2.04 21.01 6.26
CA LYS A 14 3.27 20.93 5.49
C LYS A 14 2.97 20.25 4.17
N ARG A 15 3.40 20.88 3.09
CA ARG A 15 3.29 20.35 1.74
C ARG A 15 4.52 19.54 1.38
N VAL A 16 4.33 18.49 0.60
CA VAL A 16 5.38 17.63 0.07
C VAL A 16 5.29 17.61 -1.45
N ASP A 17 6.31 18.14 -2.13
CA ASP A 17 6.34 18.08 -3.60
C ASP A 17 6.84 16.73 -4.10
N ALA A 18 6.31 16.31 -5.25
CA ALA A 18 6.73 15.09 -5.94
C ALA A 18 8.25 15.10 -6.18
N GLY A 19 8.93 14.02 -5.79
CA GLY A 19 10.38 13.87 -5.99
C GLY A 19 11.26 14.57 -4.95
N SER A 20 10.69 15.29 -3.98
CA SER A 20 11.46 15.83 -2.86
C SER A 20 11.82 14.71 -1.88
N MET A 21 13.01 14.11 -2.07
CA MET A 21 13.68 13.36 -1.02
C MET A 21 14.17 14.37 0.03
N VAL A 22 13.34 14.69 1.01
CA VAL A 22 13.69 15.61 2.10
C VAL A 22 14.92 15.07 2.84
N GLY A 23 16.00 15.85 2.90
CA GLY A 23 17.29 15.46 3.47
C GLY A 23 17.23 15.11 4.97
N GLN A 24 18.10 14.15 5.36
CA GLN A 24 18.25 13.54 6.70
C GLN A 24 16.97 12.88 7.27
N VAL A 25 16.68 11.66 6.76
CA VAL A 25 15.74 10.58 7.17
C VAL A 25 15.21 10.69 8.63
N PRO A 26 13.90 10.49 8.96
CA PRO A 26 12.94 9.58 8.29
C PRO A 26 11.61 10.17 7.77
N LEU A 27 11.13 11.30 8.29
CA LEU A 27 9.71 11.67 8.16
C LEU A 27 9.24 11.84 6.70
N GLY A 28 10.06 12.44 5.83
CA GLY A 28 9.72 12.65 4.42
C GLY A 28 9.30 11.38 3.67
N TYR A 29 9.94 10.24 3.99
CA TYR A 29 9.56 8.95 3.41
C TYR A 29 8.25 8.42 4.00
N PHE A 30 8.06 8.53 5.32
CA PHE A 30 6.84 8.07 5.98
C PHE A 30 5.59 8.86 5.56
N VAL A 31 5.71 10.19 5.39
CA VAL A 31 4.58 11.04 4.98
C VAL A 31 4.21 10.86 3.50
N GLN A 32 5.12 10.35 2.68
CA GLN A 32 4.86 10.00 1.28
C GLN A 32 4.35 8.57 1.10
N ALA A 33 4.60 7.70 2.08
CA ALA A 33 4.22 6.30 2.07
C ALA A 33 2.76 6.12 2.52
N THR A 34 1.83 6.75 1.79
CA THR A 34 0.39 6.67 2.06
C THR A 34 -0.25 5.56 1.22
N ARG A 35 -1.50 5.22 1.54
CA ARG A 35 -2.39 4.45 0.67
C ARG A 35 -3.12 5.40 -0.28
N PRO A 36 -2.89 5.27 -1.60
CA PRO A 36 -3.56 6.14 -2.55
C PRO A 36 -5.02 5.75 -2.74
N GLN A 37 -5.86 6.75 -3.03
CA GLN A 37 -7.13 6.51 -3.73
C GLN A 37 -6.80 6.02 -5.15
N SER A 38 -7.17 4.78 -5.46
CA SER A 38 -6.84 4.14 -6.73
C SER A 38 -8.07 4.01 -7.61
N ILE A 39 -7.99 4.51 -8.84
CA ILE A 39 -9.07 4.46 -9.83
C ILE A 39 -8.56 3.72 -11.05
N PHE A 40 -9.35 2.78 -11.53
CA PHE A 40 -8.97 1.89 -12.60
C PHE A 40 -9.91 2.02 -13.80
N MET A 41 -9.36 1.99 -15.00
CA MET A 41 -10.13 1.97 -16.24
C MET A 41 -9.52 0.99 -17.23
N GLN A 42 -10.33 0.06 -17.73
CA GLN A 42 -9.95 -0.75 -18.89
C GLN A 42 -10.03 0.13 -20.14
N ILE A 43 -8.90 0.29 -20.86
CA ILE A 43 -8.81 1.09 -22.08
C ILE A 43 -8.76 0.23 -23.35
N GLY A 44 -8.80 -1.10 -23.22
CA GLY A 44 -8.86 -2.02 -24.35
C GLY A 44 -8.93 -3.49 -23.96
N GLY A 45 -9.21 -4.34 -24.95
CA GLY A 45 -9.55 -5.76 -24.75
C GLY A 45 -11.05 -5.99 -24.57
N GLN A 46 -11.44 -7.24 -24.33
CA GLN A 46 -12.85 -7.59 -24.06
C GLN A 46 -13.29 -6.97 -22.71
N PRO A 47 -14.46 -6.32 -22.64
CA PRO A 47 -14.95 -5.74 -21.38
C PRO A 47 -14.97 -6.76 -20.22
N GLY A 48 -14.50 -6.35 -19.05
CA GLY A 48 -14.52 -7.18 -17.84
C GLY A 48 -13.35 -8.16 -17.70
N MET A 49 -12.38 -8.14 -18.63
CA MET A 49 -11.16 -8.94 -18.53
C MET A 49 -10.27 -8.55 -17.34
N ILE A 50 -10.39 -7.31 -16.86
CA ILE A 50 -9.66 -6.83 -15.70
C ILE A 50 -10.65 -6.19 -14.75
N GLY A 51 -10.76 -6.77 -13.56
CA GLY A 51 -11.46 -6.14 -12.45
C GLY A 51 -10.57 -5.06 -11.85
N GLY A 52 -11.04 -3.81 -11.88
CA GLY A 52 -10.46 -2.76 -11.03
C GLY A 52 -10.68 -3.06 -9.54
N PRO A 53 -10.12 -2.23 -8.65
CA PRO A 53 -10.56 -2.24 -7.25
C PRO A 53 -12.09 -2.13 -7.21
N ARG A 54 -12.74 -2.94 -6.38
CA ARG A 54 -14.18 -2.81 -6.17
C ARG A 54 -14.43 -1.40 -5.64
N GLN A 55 -15.13 -0.57 -6.42
CA GLN A 55 -15.68 0.66 -5.87
C GLN A 55 -16.70 0.25 -4.81
N ASP A 56 -16.61 0.88 -3.64
CA ASP A 56 -17.47 0.61 -2.48
C ASP A 56 -18.92 1.11 -2.67
N GLY A 57 -19.31 1.46 -3.90
CA GLY A 57 -20.60 2.04 -4.27
C GLY A 57 -20.81 3.46 -3.74
N SER A 58 -19.86 4.01 -2.97
CA SER A 58 -19.95 5.37 -2.41
C SER A 58 -19.49 6.43 -3.40
N THR A 59 -18.60 6.08 -4.32
CA THR A 59 -18.16 6.97 -5.40
C THR A 59 -19.30 7.17 -6.42
N PRO A 60 -19.78 8.41 -6.64
CA PRO A 60 -20.78 8.69 -7.64
C PRO A 60 -20.20 8.56 -9.05
N GLU A 61 -21.08 8.29 -10.02
CA GLU A 61 -20.75 8.36 -11.44
C GLU A 61 -20.16 9.72 -11.82
N PHE A 62 -19.17 9.74 -12.72
CA PHE A 62 -18.49 10.96 -13.16
C PHE A 62 -19.46 12.06 -13.60
N SER A 63 -20.48 11.71 -14.39
CA SER A 63 -21.49 12.66 -14.90
C SER A 63 -22.41 13.26 -13.82
N LYS A 64 -22.40 12.72 -12.59
CA LYS A 64 -23.11 13.31 -11.45
C LYS A 64 -22.26 14.37 -10.74
N VAL A 65 -20.95 14.36 -10.95
CA VAL A 65 -20.00 15.30 -10.35
C VAL A 65 -19.62 16.39 -11.35
N ILE A 66 -19.30 16.00 -12.59
CA ILE A 66 -18.96 16.90 -13.67
C ILE A 66 -20.17 17.11 -14.57
N THR A 67 -20.61 18.36 -14.65
CA THR A 67 -21.76 18.80 -15.45
C THR A 67 -21.35 19.47 -16.76
N LYS A 68 -20.09 19.96 -16.85
CA LYS A 68 -19.56 20.62 -18.05
C LYS A 68 -18.13 20.18 -18.32
N GLU A 69 -17.90 19.70 -19.54
CA GLU A 69 -16.60 19.24 -20.02
C GLU A 69 -16.12 20.09 -21.20
N LEU A 70 -14.83 19.97 -21.55
CA LEU A 70 -14.29 20.51 -22.79
C LEU A 70 -15.03 19.91 -24.00
N ALA A 71 -15.20 20.70 -25.06
CA ALA A 71 -15.87 20.23 -26.28
C ALA A 71 -15.10 19.08 -26.97
N LYS A 72 -13.79 18.98 -26.74
CA LYS A 72 -12.92 17.95 -27.32
C LYS A 72 -11.70 17.70 -26.42
N TYR A 73 -11.32 16.42 -26.33
CA TYR A 73 -10.05 15.95 -25.79
C TYR A 73 -9.17 15.40 -26.92
N GLU A 74 -7.85 15.34 -26.70
CA GLU A 74 -6.91 14.80 -27.69
C GLU A 74 -6.91 13.26 -27.74
N ALA A 75 -7.11 12.62 -26.58
CA ALA A 75 -7.28 11.19 -26.46
C ALA A 75 -8.64 10.76 -27.02
N GLU A 76 -8.66 9.67 -27.78
CA GLU A 76 -9.90 9.03 -28.24
C GLU A 76 -10.75 8.53 -27.05
N HIS A 77 -10.08 8.04 -26.01
CA HIS A 77 -10.68 7.54 -24.78
C HIS A 77 -9.99 8.21 -23.58
N PRO A 78 -10.35 9.46 -23.25
CA PRO A 78 -9.77 10.14 -22.10
C PRO A 78 -10.23 9.43 -20.82
N PHE A 79 -9.35 9.39 -19.82
CA PHE A 79 -9.66 8.75 -18.54
C PHE A 79 -10.48 9.69 -17.68
N ARG A 80 -11.64 9.24 -17.23
CA ARG A 80 -12.51 10.00 -16.33
C ARG A 80 -12.52 9.35 -14.96
N GLY A 81 -12.37 10.13 -13.91
CA GLY A 81 -12.40 9.62 -12.55
C GLY A 81 -13.03 10.60 -11.57
N VAL A 82 -13.45 10.05 -10.43
CA VAL A 82 -13.99 10.81 -9.30
C VAL A 82 -13.22 10.39 -8.06
N VAL A 83 -12.72 11.36 -7.29
CA VAL A 83 -12.08 11.16 -5.99
C VAL A 83 -12.92 11.79 -4.89
N LYS A 84 -12.80 11.29 -3.67
CA LYS A 84 -13.42 11.91 -2.50
C LYS A 84 -12.35 12.68 -1.73
N LEU A 85 -12.55 13.97 -1.52
CA LEU A 85 -11.67 14.80 -0.70
C LEU A 85 -12.51 15.56 0.34
N GLY A 86 -12.22 15.32 1.62
CA GLY A 86 -13.04 15.77 2.75
C GLY A 86 -14.46 15.21 2.66
N SER A 87 -15.43 16.11 2.62
CA SER A 87 -16.86 15.78 2.52
C SER A 87 -17.40 15.72 1.09
N ARG A 88 -16.59 16.04 0.07
CA ARG A 88 -17.03 16.27 -1.32
C ARG A 88 -16.38 15.30 -2.30
N HIS A 89 -16.99 15.18 -3.48
CA HIS A 89 -16.44 14.47 -4.62
C HIS A 89 -15.94 15.48 -5.66
N TYR A 90 -14.79 15.18 -6.26
CA TYR A 90 -14.15 15.99 -7.28
C TYR A 90 -13.92 15.13 -8.52
N GLY A 91 -14.24 15.66 -9.69
CA GLY A 91 -14.02 14.97 -10.95
C GLY A 91 -12.71 15.39 -11.60
N PHE A 92 -12.14 14.49 -12.39
CA PHE A 92 -10.99 14.79 -13.21
C PHE A 92 -11.00 14.04 -14.54
N VAL A 93 -10.28 14.58 -15.51
CA VAL A 93 -10.04 13.96 -16.81
C VAL A 93 -8.54 13.94 -17.11
N LEU A 94 -8.03 12.77 -17.49
CA LEU A 94 -6.69 12.64 -18.08
C LEU A 94 -6.78 12.58 -19.58
N ASP A 95 -5.87 13.30 -20.21
CA ASP A 95 -5.78 13.45 -21.65
C ASP A 95 -4.34 13.27 -22.14
N THR A 96 -4.17 13.13 -23.45
CA THR A 96 -2.86 13.09 -24.11
C THR A 96 -2.42 14.48 -24.54
N ALA A 97 -1.11 14.69 -24.69
CA ALA A 97 -0.59 15.87 -25.36
C ALA A 97 -1.11 15.96 -26.81
N PRO A 98 -1.28 17.18 -27.37
CA PRO A 98 -1.67 17.37 -28.76
C PRO A 98 -0.62 16.73 -29.67
N LYS A 99 -1.08 16.01 -30.70
CA LYS A 99 -0.18 15.49 -31.74
C LYS A 99 0.57 16.64 -32.38
N SER A 100 1.89 16.51 -32.49
CA SER A 100 2.70 17.47 -33.25
C SER A 100 2.26 17.49 -34.72
N ASP A 101 2.49 18.59 -35.44
CA ASP A 101 2.12 18.69 -36.86
C ASP A 101 2.82 17.65 -37.75
N ALA A 102 3.97 17.12 -37.30
CA ALA A 102 4.66 16.01 -37.96
C ALA A 102 3.92 14.67 -37.76
N GLU A 103 3.45 14.39 -36.54
CA GLU A 103 2.68 13.17 -36.23
C GLU A 103 1.28 13.20 -36.84
N LYS A 104 0.67 14.39 -36.95
CA LYS A 104 -0.60 14.56 -37.68
C LYS A 104 -0.45 14.18 -39.15
N LYS A 105 0.64 14.61 -39.81
CA LYS A 105 0.91 14.25 -41.22
C LYS A 105 1.16 12.77 -41.44
N GLU A 106 1.81 12.06 -40.51
CA GLU A 106 1.96 10.60 -40.58
C GLU A 106 0.65 9.84 -40.34
N ALA A 107 -0.20 10.33 -39.44
CA ALA A 107 -1.52 9.74 -39.18
C ALA A 107 -2.47 9.95 -40.37
N ASP A 108 -2.57 11.19 -40.87
CA ASP A 108 -3.43 11.55 -42.00
C ASP A 108 -2.95 10.90 -43.31
N GLY A 109 -1.63 10.67 -43.47
CA GLY A 109 -1.06 9.94 -44.60
C GLY A 109 -1.41 8.45 -44.64
N LYS A 110 -1.66 7.82 -43.47
CA LYS A 110 -2.13 6.42 -43.39
C LYS A 110 -3.63 6.27 -43.64
N ASP A 111 -4.42 7.30 -43.35
CA ASP A 111 -5.87 7.27 -43.55
C ASP A 111 -6.31 7.57 -45.00
N ALA A 112 -5.42 8.15 -45.82
CA ALA A 112 -5.68 8.43 -47.23
C ALA A 112 -5.42 7.24 -48.19
N GLU A 113 -4.46 6.35 -47.89
CA GLU A 113 -4.20 5.12 -48.68
C GLU A 113 -4.87 3.86 -48.09
N GLY A 114 -5.47 3.94 -46.88
CA GLY A 114 -5.95 2.76 -46.13
C GLY A 114 -7.44 2.41 -46.29
N LYS A 115 -8.28 3.27 -46.91
CA LYS A 115 -9.73 3.02 -46.93
C LYS A 115 -10.19 1.87 -47.85
N ASP A 116 -9.40 1.53 -48.88
CA ASP A 116 -9.70 0.36 -49.74
C ASP A 116 -8.93 -0.92 -49.34
N ALA A 117 -7.88 -0.82 -48.52
CA ALA A 117 -7.08 -1.99 -48.09
C ALA A 117 -7.59 -2.67 -46.79
N ASN A 118 -8.36 -1.96 -45.95
CA ASN A 118 -8.74 -2.45 -44.62
C ASN A 118 -9.93 -3.44 -44.62
N ALA A 119 -10.71 -3.50 -45.72
CA ALA A 119 -11.76 -4.49 -45.90
C ALA A 119 -11.25 -5.85 -46.40
N GLN A 120 -10.15 -5.88 -47.17
CA GLN A 120 -9.49 -7.13 -47.60
C GLN A 120 -8.49 -7.68 -46.55
N GLN A 121 -7.85 -6.83 -45.74
CA GLN A 121 -6.92 -7.29 -44.69
C GLN A 121 -7.60 -8.01 -43.50
N LYS A 122 -8.87 -7.73 -43.18
CA LYS A 122 -9.57 -8.42 -42.08
C LYS A 122 -9.90 -9.88 -42.40
N THR A 123 -10.17 -10.21 -43.66
CA THR A 123 -10.47 -11.59 -44.10
C THR A 123 -9.21 -12.38 -44.42
N GLU A 124 -8.17 -11.74 -44.98
CA GLU A 124 -6.86 -12.39 -45.20
C GLU A 124 -6.06 -12.58 -43.91
N GLY A 125 -6.18 -11.68 -42.92
CA GLY A 125 -5.43 -11.76 -41.67
C GLY A 125 -5.81 -12.96 -40.79
N VAL A 126 -7.07 -13.41 -40.84
CA VAL A 126 -7.54 -14.59 -40.09
C VAL A 126 -7.06 -15.88 -40.76
N ALA A 127 -7.19 -15.98 -42.09
CA ALA A 127 -6.72 -17.13 -42.85
C ALA A 127 -5.18 -17.25 -42.83
N ALA A 128 -4.46 -16.13 -42.94
CA ALA A 128 -3.00 -16.10 -42.89
C ALA A 128 -2.45 -16.39 -41.49
N ASN A 129 -3.11 -15.95 -40.42
CA ASN A 129 -2.72 -16.32 -39.05
C ASN A 129 -3.03 -17.79 -38.73
N ALA A 130 -4.15 -18.32 -39.22
CA ALA A 130 -4.48 -19.75 -39.10
C ALA A 130 -3.45 -20.61 -39.86
N LEU A 131 -3.07 -20.21 -41.07
CA LEU A 131 -2.04 -20.90 -41.86
C LEU A 131 -0.66 -20.83 -41.20
N ARG A 132 -0.29 -19.72 -40.56
CA ARG A 132 0.98 -19.59 -39.83
C ARG A 132 1.02 -20.42 -38.54
N GLN A 133 -0.09 -20.51 -37.80
CA GLN A 133 -0.21 -21.41 -36.65
C GLN A 133 -0.05 -22.88 -37.06
N LEU A 134 -0.63 -23.27 -38.21
CA LEU A 134 -0.45 -24.60 -38.81
C LEU A 134 1.00 -24.88 -39.25
N LEU A 135 1.74 -23.85 -39.62
CA LEU A 135 3.16 -23.92 -40.03
C LEU A 135 4.15 -23.69 -38.87
N GLY A 136 3.68 -23.60 -37.62
CA GLY A 136 4.52 -23.34 -36.45
C GLY A 136 5.20 -21.97 -36.44
N GLN A 137 4.76 -21.04 -37.28
CA GLN A 137 5.30 -19.69 -37.34
C GLN A 137 4.59 -18.80 -36.31
N PRO A 138 5.33 -17.96 -35.57
CA PRO A 138 4.71 -17.03 -34.65
C PRO A 138 3.77 -16.09 -35.42
N PRO A 139 2.62 -15.71 -34.85
CA PRO A 139 1.71 -14.77 -35.48
C PRO A 139 2.47 -13.48 -35.80
N THR A 140 2.11 -12.83 -36.92
CA THR A 140 2.66 -11.50 -37.22
C THR A 140 2.28 -10.60 -36.05
N ARG A 141 3.28 -10.01 -35.39
CA ARG A 141 3.05 -9.02 -34.32
C ARG A 141 2.14 -7.95 -34.92
N ALA A 142 0.86 -7.93 -34.50
CA ALA A 142 0.00 -6.78 -34.75
C ALA A 142 0.81 -5.53 -34.36
N ALA A 143 0.71 -4.47 -35.17
CA ALA A 143 1.44 -3.22 -34.92
C ALA A 143 1.35 -2.92 -33.43
N ALA A 144 2.50 -2.95 -32.74
CA ALA A 144 2.50 -3.02 -31.30
C ALA A 144 1.78 -1.81 -30.75
N GLN A 145 0.64 -2.06 -30.11
CA GLN A 145 -0.12 -0.99 -29.46
C GLN A 145 0.82 -0.36 -28.42
N ARG A 146 1.06 0.94 -28.56
CA ARG A 146 1.81 1.69 -27.58
C ARG A 146 0.88 2.05 -26.42
N PRO A 147 1.38 2.03 -25.17
CA PRO A 147 0.60 2.50 -24.04
C PRO A 147 0.22 3.97 -24.23
N ILE A 148 -1.01 4.34 -23.85
CA ILE A 148 -1.48 5.73 -23.90
C ILE A 148 -0.66 6.57 -22.92
N ALA A 149 -0.15 7.71 -23.37
CA ALA A 149 0.62 8.65 -22.56
C ALA A 149 -0.28 9.78 -22.03
N PHE A 150 -0.96 9.51 -20.91
CA PHE A 150 -1.77 10.50 -20.20
C PHE A 150 -0.87 11.56 -19.57
N THR A 151 -0.68 12.66 -20.28
CA THR A 151 0.29 13.73 -19.96
C THR A 151 -0.38 15.02 -19.54
N ARG A 152 -1.71 15.08 -19.61
CA ARG A 152 -2.54 16.23 -19.24
C ARG A 152 -3.59 15.84 -18.24
N LEU A 153 -3.83 16.73 -17.28
CA LEU A 153 -4.86 16.60 -16.26
C LEU A 153 -5.74 17.85 -16.26
N TYR A 154 -7.05 17.63 -16.32
CA TYR A 154 -8.08 18.61 -15.99
C TYR A 154 -8.72 18.15 -14.69
N PHE A 155 -8.54 18.91 -13.61
CA PHE A 155 -9.07 18.58 -12.30
C PHE A 155 -10.03 19.69 -11.87
N ASP A 156 -11.22 19.34 -11.38
CA ASP A 156 -12.20 20.29 -10.83
C ASP A 156 -11.67 20.86 -9.50
N VAL A 157 -10.72 21.80 -9.55
CA VAL A 157 -10.00 22.30 -8.37
C VAL A 157 -10.94 23.11 -7.48
N ASN A 158 -11.89 23.82 -8.09
CA ASN A 158 -12.85 24.66 -7.36
C ASN A 158 -14.11 23.89 -6.91
N GLY A 159 -14.31 22.65 -7.40
CA GLY A 159 -15.44 21.79 -7.05
C GLY A 159 -16.78 22.25 -7.63
N ASN A 160 -16.81 23.01 -8.73
CA ASN A 160 -18.04 23.51 -9.34
C ASN A 160 -18.62 22.55 -10.39
N GLY A 161 -17.91 21.46 -10.73
CA GLY A 161 -18.33 20.49 -11.73
C GLY A 161 -18.19 20.99 -13.17
N ASP A 162 -17.43 22.04 -13.43
CA ASP A 162 -17.07 22.58 -14.74
C ASP A 162 -15.58 22.37 -14.96
N LEU A 163 -15.19 21.63 -16.00
CA LEU A 163 -13.78 21.45 -16.36
C LEU A 163 -13.31 22.45 -17.42
N THR A 164 -14.18 23.34 -17.91
CA THR A 164 -13.85 24.28 -18.99
C THR A 164 -13.20 25.57 -18.51
N ASP A 165 -13.34 25.90 -17.22
CA ASP A 165 -12.64 27.00 -16.54
C ASP A 165 -11.34 26.54 -15.86
N GLU A 166 -11.08 25.23 -15.83
CA GLU A 166 -9.91 24.65 -15.21
C GLU A 166 -8.66 24.76 -16.11
N LYS A 167 -7.53 25.06 -15.47
CA LYS A 167 -6.24 25.09 -16.15
C LYS A 167 -5.73 23.67 -16.35
N VAL A 168 -5.25 23.36 -17.56
CA VAL A 168 -4.56 22.10 -17.81
C VAL A 168 -3.29 22.02 -16.95
N ILE A 169 -3.14 20.89 -16.25
CA ILE A 169 -1.95 20.56 -15.48
C ILE A 169 -1.16 19.55 -16.30
N GLU A 170 0.04 19.93 -16.71
CA GLU A 170 0.92 19.07 -17.49
C GLU A 170 1.70 18.13 -16.55
N ALA A 171 1.91 16.90 -16.99
CA ALA A 171 2.72 15.92 -16.26
C ALA A 171 4.18 16.38 -16.17
N ASN A 172 4.84 16.04 -15.07
CA ASN A 172 6.29 16.12 -14.95
C ASN A 172 6.94 15.27 -16.05
N ALA A 173 8.10 15.70 -16.55
CA ALA A 173 8.84 14.98 -17.59
C ALA A 173 9.04 13.51 -17.19
N ALA A 174 8.41 12.59 -17.94
CA ALA A 174 8.43 11.17 -17.62
C ALA A 174 9.82 10.57 -17.93
N PRO A 175 10.53 9.95 -16.96
CA PRO A 175 11.84 9.39 -17.24
C PRO A 175 11.79 8.06 -18.01
N ASN A 176 10.67 7.32 -18.01
CA ASN A 176 10.66 5.93 -18.49
C ASN A 176 9.31 5.50 -19.11
N ALA A 177 9.19 5.61 -20.43
CA ALA A 177 8.21 4.83 -21.18
C ALA A 177 8.88 3.54 -21.64
N ASN A 178 8.38 2.39 -21.18
CA ASN A 178 8.79 1.09 -21.72
C ASN A 178 7.80 0.68 -22.81
N PHE A 179 8.14 -0.33 -23.59
CA PHE A 179 7.32 -0.75 -24.74
C PHE A 179 5.87 -1.13 -24.38
N MET A 180 5.62 -1.56 -23.13
CA MET A 180 4.34 -2.08 -22.68
C MET A 180 3.66 -1.19 -21.62
N SER A 181 4.35 -0.17 -21.11
CA SER A 181 3.81 0.69 -20.06
C SER A 181 4.28 2.14 -20.17
N ASN A 182 3.39 3.05 -19.77
CA ASN A 182 3.66 4.46 -19.63
C ASN A 182 3.38 4.89 -18.19
N HIS A 183 4.26 5.73 -17.64
CA HIS A 183 4.09 6.34 -16.34
C HIS A 183 4.09 7.86 -16.49
N ALA A 184 3.10 8.52 -15.90
CA ALA A 184 3.06 9.96 -15.75
C ALA A 184 2.89 10.30 -14.26
N SER A 185 3.53 11.38 -13.83
CA SER A 185 3.34 11.97 -12.51
C SER A 185 3.02 13.44 -12.70
N PHE A 186 2.09 13.97 -11.92
CA PHE A 186 1.72 15.37 -11.98
C PHE A 186 2.36 16.15 -10.83
N PRO A 187 2.60 17.47 -10.98
CA PRO A 187 2.95 18.32 -9.85
C PRO A 187 1.85 18.24 -8.78
N ALA A 188 2.18 18.62 -7.54
CA ALA A 188 1.17 18.64 -6.48
C ALA A 188 0.06 19.66 -6.81
N VAL A 189 -1.18 19.23 -6.62
CA VAL A 189 -2.40 20.00 -6.86
C VAL A 189 -2.97 20.42 -5.52
N GLU A 190 -3.30 21.69 -5.39
CA GLU A 190 -3.94 22.24 -4.20
C GLU A 190 -5.42 22.44 -4.45
N VAL A 191 -6.23 22.06 -3.47
CA VAL A 191 -7.69 22.18 -3.47
C VAL A 191 -8.15 22.72 -2.12
N GLU A 192 -9.13 23.61 -2.13
CA GLU A 192 -9.81 24.03 -0.90
C GLU A 192 -10.93 23.03 -0.60
N ILE A 193 -10.79 22.30 0.51
CA ILE A 193 -11.79 21.34 0.96
C ILE A 193 -12.57 21.87 2.15
N ASP A 194 -13.85 21.45 2.26
CA ASP A 194 -14.70 21.71 3.40
C ASP A 194 -14.75 20.49 4.32
N LEU A 195 -14.29 20.70 5.55
CA LEU A 195 -14.28 19.73 6.64
C LEU A 195 -15.21 20.23 7.74
N ASN A 196 -16.50 19.92 7.61
CA ASN A 196 -17.55 20.26 8.58
C ASN A 196 -17.68 21.78 8.82
N GLY A 197 -17.64 22.58 7.74
CA GLY A 197 -17.71 24.04 7.76
C GLY A 197 -16.37 24.73 7.94
N THR A 198 -15.27 23.98 8.08
CA THR A 198 -13.91 24.51 8.13
C THR A 198 -13.24 24.33 6.78
N LYS A 199 -12.81 25.43 6.18
CA LYS A 199 -12.02 25.41 4.94
C LYS A 199 -10.57 25.04 5.23
N PHE A 200 -10.03 24.13 4.44
CA PHE A 200 -8.65 23.66 4.56
C PHE A 200 -8.02 23.56 3.17
N THR A 201 -6.81 24.08 3.01
CA THR A 201 -6.04 23.91 1.77
C THR A 201 -5.33 22.56 1.84
N TYR A 202 -5.77 21.63 1.01
CA TYR A 202 -5.21 20.29 0.90
C TYR A 202 -4.44 20.14 -0.40
N ALA A 203 -3.24 19.58 -0.32
CA ALA A 203 -2.43 19.21 -1.47
C ALA A 203 -2.36 17.69 -1.64
N PHE A 204 -2.43 17.24 -2.90
CA PHE A 204 -2.19 15.85 -3.29
C PHE A 204 -1.29 15.77 -4.53
N THR A 205 -0.69 14.60 -4.76
CA THR A 205 -0.04 14.26 -6.03
C THR A 205 -0.84 13.16 -6.72
N MET A 206 -0.68 13.07 -8.04
CA MET A 206 -1.35 12.05 -8.82
C MET A 206 -0.37 11.37 -9.77
N ASN A 207 -0.41 10.04 -9.78
CA ASN A 207 0.39 9.20 -10.65
C ASN A 207 -0.54 8.38 -11.54
N VAL A 208 -0.13 8.21 -12.79
CA VAL A 208 -0.86 7.43 -13.79
C VAL A 208 0.04 6.34 -14.33
N TYR A 209 -0.47 5.13 -14.32
CA TYR A 209 0.16 3.97 -14.93
C TYR A 209 -0.76 3.43 -16.02
N ALA A 210 -0.32 3.53 -17.27
CA ALA A 210 -1.01 2.90 -18.40
C ALA A 210 -0.23 1.68 -18.85
N TYR A 211 -0.93 0.57 -19.06
CA TYR A 211 -0.35 -0.69 -19.49
C TYR A 211 -1.11 -1.23 -20.69
N VAL A 212 -0.37 -1.82 -21.62
CA VAL A 212 -0.92 -2.46 -22.81
C VAL A 212 -0.27 -3.81 -23.03
N ASN A 213 -1.09 -4.80 -23.36
CA ASN A 213 -0.64 -6.05 -23.95
C ASN A 213 -1.62 -6.49 -25.06
N PRO A 214 -1.31 -7.57 -25.81
CA PRO A 214 -2.15 -7.99 -26.93
C PRO A 214 -3.59 -8.39 -26.56
N SER A 215 -3.86 -8.73 -25.30
CA SER A 215 -5.15 -9.23 -24.83
C SER A 215 -5.99 -8.15 -24.14
N TYR A 216 -5.34 -7.17 -23.50
CA TYR A 216 -5.98 -6.11 -22.75
C TYR A 216 -5.08 -4.90 -22.56
N SER A 217 -5.69 -3.76 -22.26
CA SER A 217 -5.00 -2.56 -21.80
C SER A 217 -5.79 -1.87 -20.71
N TYR A 218 -5.08 -1.21 -19.80
CA TYR A 218 -5.68 -0.48 -18.69
C TYR A 218 -4.88 0.75 -18.30
N ALA A 219 -5.55 1.64 -17.58
CA ALA A 219 -4.94 2.73 -16.85
C ALA A 219 -5.32 2.63 -15.37
N ASN A 220 -4.35 2.88 -14.51
CA ASN A 220 -4.53 2.99 -13.07
C ASN A 220 -4.04 4.37 -12.63
N VAL A 221 -4.88 5.08 -11.90
CA VAL A 221 -4.60 6.39 -11.34
C VAL A 221 -4.49 6.25 -9.84
N SER A 222 -3.44 6.80 -9.25
CA SER A 222 -3.22 6.83 -7.80
C SER A 222 -3.12 8.28 -7.34
N LEU A 223 -4.08 8.72 -6.52
CA LEU A 223 -4.03 9.99 -5.81
C LEU A 223 -3.45 9.75 -4.42
N MET A 224 -2.36 10.46 -4.11
CA MET A 224 -1.63 10.35 -2.85
C MET A 224 -1.64 11.69 -2.12
N ALA A 225 -1.88 11.69 -0.82
CA ALA A 225 -1.71 12.87 0.00
C ALA A 225 -0.32 13.49 -0.20
N ALA A 226 -0.29 14.80 -0.39
CA ALA A 226 0.92 15.61 -0.45
C ALA A 226 0.92 16.64 0.69
N THR A 227 0.11 16.39 1.71
CA THR A 227 -0.06 17.21 2.91
C THR A 227 0.04 16.33 4.13
N TYR A 228 0.81 16.77 5.12
CA TYR A 228 0.77 16.24 6.47
C TYR A 228 0.72 17.41 7.45
N LEU A 229 0.26 17.15 8.68
CA LEU A 229 0.23 18.15 9.74
C LEU A 229 1.38 17.88 10.70
N GLU A 230 2.02 18.93 11.18
CA GLU A 230 3.16 18.82 12.09
C GLU A 230 3.08 19.83 13.24
N GLY A 231 3.53 19.42 14.42
CA GLY A 231 3.68 20.31 15.57
C GLY A 231 4.51 19.67 16.66
N GLU A 232 4.43 20.23 17.87
CA GLU A 232 5.13 19.74 19.04
C GLU A 232 4.16 19.56 20.20
N MET A 233 4.39 18.52 21.01
CA MET A 233 3.59 18.25 22.21
C MET A 233 4.49 17.65 23.30
N ALA A 234 4.24 18.01 24.56
CA ALA A 234 4.82 17.31 25.69
C ALA A 234 3.94 16.10 26.05
N ILE A 235 4.52 14.90 26.15
CA ILE A 235 3.83 13.69 26.58
C ILE A 235 4.63 13.11 27.73
N ALA A 236 4.04 13.05 28.92
CA ALA A 236 4.68 12.56 30.14
C ALA A 236 6.05 13.24 30.40
N ASP A 237 6.05 14.58 30.42
CA ASP A 237 7.23 15.43 30.67
C ASP A 237 8.35 15.34 29.62
N LYS A 238 8.11 14.65 28.50
CA LYS A 238 9.03 14.57 27.36
C LYS A 238 8.44 15.24 26.13
N LYS A 239 9.25 16.05 25.44
CA LYS A 239 8.85 16.75 24.22
C LYS A 239 8.93 15.81 23.00
N TYR A 240 7.89 15.80 22.19
CA TYR A 240 7.81 15.04 20.94
C TYR A 240 7.50 15.99 19.79
N ARG A 241 8.11 15.71 18.64
CA ARG A 241 7.64 16.18 17.34
C ARG A 241 6.49 15.26 16.91
N ILE A 242 5.36 15.86 16.56
CA ILE A 242 4.14 15.15 16.19
C ILE A 242 3.91 15.34 14.70
N ALA A 243 3.58 14.26 13.99
CA ALA A 243 3.06 14.37 12.64
C ALA A 243 1.78 13.54 12.47
N VAL A 244 0.78 14.10 11.79
CA VAL A 244 -0.43 13.38 11.38
C VAL A 244 -0.47 13.32 9.86
N VAL A 245 -0.64 12.11 9.33
CA VAL A 245 -0.64 11.83 7.90
C VAL A 245 -2.01 11.32 7.51
N ASP A 246 -2.61 11.99 6.52
CA ASP A 246 -3.76 11.49 5.78
C ASP A 246 -3.30 10.28 4.99
N TYR A 247 -3.48 9.11 5.59
CA TYR A 247 -2.82 7.92 5.12
C TYR A 247 -3.69 7.18 4.10
N ASN A 248 -4.99 7.47 4.00
CA ASN A 248 -5.86 6.96 2.95
C ASN A 248 -6.07 7.97 1.78
N SER A 249 -5.41 9.12 1.88
CA SER A 249 -5.39 10.21 0.90
C SER A 249 -6.77 10.80 0.60
N ASN A 250 -7.66 10.89 1.58
CA ASN A 250 -9.04 11.36 1.40
C ASN A 250 -9.30 12.80 1.86
N GLY A 251 -8.27 13.56 2.24
CA GLY A 251 -8.38 14.94 2.69
C GLY A 251 -8.80 15.12 4.16
N ARG A 252 -8.93 14.04 4.93
CA ARG A 252 -9.18 14.08 6.38
C ARG A 252 -7.96 13.55 7.14
N PHE A 253 -7.92 13.86 8.44
CA PHE A 253 -6.82 13.46 9.33
C PHE A 253 -7.34 12.79 10.63
N ASP A 254 -8.62 12.43 10.66
CA ASP A 254 -9.32 11.83 11.80
C ASP A 254 -9.87 10.41 11.52
N ASP A 255 -9.50 9.79 10.40
CA ASP A 255 -10.00 8.47 10.04
C ASP A 255 -9.41 7.38 10.93
N VAL A 256 -10.29 6.61 11.56
CA VAL A 256 -9.90 5.50 12.42
C VAL A 256 -9.59 4.24 11.60
N SER A 257 -8.55 3.53 12.00
CA SER A 257 -8.24 2.22 11.40
C SER A 257 -9.12 1.10 11.97
N GLY A 258 -9.39 0.07 11.15
CA GLY A 258 -10.24 -1.05 11.50
C GLY A 258 -10.05 -2.28 10.60
N ILE A 259 -10.97 -3.24 10.70
CA ILE A 259 -11.00 -4.43 9.83
C ILE A 259 -12.07 -4.24 8.76
N ASP A 260 -11.69 -4.38 7.49
CA ASP A 260 -12.66 -4.49 6.41
C ASP A 260 -13.26 -5.90 6.39
N ASN A 261 -14.49 -6.00 6.86
CA ASN A 261 -15.20 -7.27 6.90
C ASN A 261 -15.68 -7.74 5.52
N ASN A 262 -15.69 -6.88 4.50
CA ASN A 262 -16.11 -7.20 3.15
C ASN A 262 -14.98 -7.81 2.30
N VAL A 263 -13.73 -7.70 2.76
CA VAL A 263 -12.56 -8.26 2.08
C VAL A 263 -12.03 -9.46 2.88
N SER A 264 -12.12 -10.65 2.28
CA SER A 264 -11.52 -11.87 2.82
C SER A 264 -10.31 -12.26 1.99
N TYR A 265 -9.17 -12.47 2.64
CA TYR A 265 -8.08 -13.19 2.01
C TYR A 265 -8.45 -14.68 1.89
N GLY A 266 -7.91 -15.34 0.86
CA GLY A 266 -8.10 -16.79 0.68
C GLY A 266 -7.44 -17.63 1.78
N ASP A 267 -6.55 -17.04 2.58
CA ASP A 267 -5.88 -17.66 3.72
C ASP A 267 -6.61 -17.43 5.07
N GLY A 268 -7.77 -16.74 5.04
CA GLY A 268 -8.56 -16.42 6.23
C GLY A 268 -8.02 -15.25 7.07
N SER A 269 -6.91 -14.63 6.67
CA SER A 269 -6.36 -13.46 7.36
C SER A 269 -7.35 -12.29 7.35
N VAL A 270 -7.29 -11.47 8.40
CA VAL A 270 -8.02 -10.21 8.42
C VAL A 270 -7.46 -9.22 7.40
N TYR A 271 -8.34 -8.36 6.86
CA TYR A 271 -7.95 -7.27 5.96
C TYR A 271 -8.04 -5.94 6.71
N PRO A 272 -6.90 -5.28 7.03
CA PRO A 272 -6.95 -3.99 7.69
C PRO A 272 -7.42 -2.90 6.70
N SER A 273 -8.48 -2.21 7.10
CA SER A 273 -8.83 -0.89 6.56
C SER A 273 -8.03 0.15 7.34
N ILE A 274 -7.03 0.73 6.68
CA ILE A 274 -6.12 1.68 7.32
C ILE A 274 -6.68 3.08 7.11
N GLY A 275 -7.04 3.74 8.21
CA GLY A 275 -7.34 5.17 8.29
C GLY A 275 -6.05 5.98 8.37
N ASP A 276 -6.01 7.00 9.21
CA ASP A 276 -4.88 7.91 9.32
C ASP A 276 -3.77 7.41 10.25
N MET A 277 -2.61 8.05 10.16
CA MET A 277 -1.42 7.71 10.95
C MET A 277 -0.95 8.88 11.80
N LEU A 278 -0.64 8.58 13.06
CA LEU A 278 0.01 9.47 14.01
C LEU A 278 1.46 9.04 14.21
N PHE A 279 2.38 9.99 14.12
CA PHE A 279 3.80 9.80 14.39
C PHE A 279 4.20 10.57 15.65
N LEU A 280 4.75 9.87 16.64
CA LEU A 280 5.31 10.44 17.86
C LEU A 280 6.84 10.32 17.81
N ILE A 281 7.50 11.40 17.41
CA ILE A 281 8.95 11.40 17.13
C ILE A 281 9.67 12.03 18.31
N ASP A 282 10.47 11.21 18.99
CA ASP A 282 11.42 11.66 19.98
C ASP A 282 12.64 12.30 19.28
N PRO A 283 12.86 13.62 19.42
CA PRO A 283 13.97 14.29 18.75
C PRO A 283 15.34 13.83 19.27
N GLU A 284 15.40 13.22 20.45
CA GLU A 284 16.63 12.70 21.06
C GLU A 284 16.91 11.24 20.71
N ALA A 285 15.93 10.52 20.12
CA ALA A 285 16.12 9.14 19.71
C ALA A 285 17.02 9.06 18.47
N SER A 286 17.93 8.09 18.46
CA SER A 286 18.76 7.84 17.28
C SER A 286 17.89 7.44 16.08
N PRO A 287 18.06 8.05 14.89
CA PRO A 287 17.24 7.81 13.70
C PRO A 287 17.47 6.42 13.04
N ASN A 288 18.10 5.49 13.76
CA ASN A 288 18.82 4.35 13.20
C ASN A 288 17.96 3.13 12.84
N THR A 289 16.68 3.34 12.53
CA THR A 289 15.86 2.24 12.05
C THR A 289 15.04 2.65 10.85
N VAL A 290 15.64 2.42 9.67
CA VAL A 290 14.89 2.33 8.41
C VAL A 290 13.85 1.23 8.60
N MET A 291 12.60 1.63 8.80
CA MET A 291 11.48 0.75 9.12
C MET A 291 10.40 0.88 8.05
N ASN A 292 9.59 -0.17 7.92
CA ASN A 292 8.55 -0.24 6.89
C ASN A 292 7.43 0.75 7.23
N PRO A 293 7.17 1.78 6.41
CA PRO A 293 6.15 2.79 6.68
C PRO A 293 4.74 2.21 6.57
N TYR A 294 4.60 1.04 5.95
CA TYR A 294 3.34 0.34 5.79
C TYR A 294 3.03 -0.66 6.90
N ASP A 295 3.91 -0.79 7.90
CA ASP A 295 3.73 -1.72 9.00
C ASP A 295 4.13 -1.09 10.36
N PRO A 296 3.13 -0.59 11.12
CA PRO A 296 3.38 0.00 12.44
C PRO A 296 3.91 -0.99 13.49
N THR A 297 3.85 -2.31 13.26
CA THR A 297 4.48 -3.29 14.17
C THR A 297 5.99 -3.33 14.02
N THR A 298 6.53 -2.61 13.05
CA THR A 298 7.95 -2.57 12.78
C THR A 298 8.65 -1.39 13.42
N ASN A 299 7.92 -0.47 14.08
CA ASN A 299 8.49 0.75 14.65
C ASN A 299 7.69 1.32 15.83
N ASP A 300 8.37 2.05 16.72
CA ASP A 300 7.73 2.59 17.93
C ASP A 300 7.02 3.91 17.72
N ILE A 301 7.41 4.69 16.70
CA ILE A 301 6.92 6.05 16.48
C ILE A 301 5.57 6.11 15.76
N GLN A 302 5.17 5.08 15.02
CA GLN A 302 3.96 5.07 14.18
C GLN A 302 2.80 4.42 14.92
N HIS A 303 1.67 5.11 14.93
CA HIS A 303 0.43 4.68 15.55
C HIS A 303 -0.71 4.87 14.55
N TYR A 304 -1.63 3.91 14.49
CA TYR A 304 -2.90 4.14 13.81
C TYR A 304 -3.69 5.21 14.56
N VAL A 305 -4.33 6.11 13.83
CA VAL A 305 -5.38 6.96 14.40
C VAL A 305 -6.54 6.07 14.84
N GLY A 306 -6.99 6.31 16.07
CA GLY A 306 -7.99 5.54 16.78
C GLY A 306 -8.49 6.31 18.01
N LYS A 307 -9.41 5.73 18.78
CA LYS A 307 -9.91 6.37 20.02
C LYS A 307 -8.85 6.43 21.12
N LEU A 308 -7.91 5.50 21.09
CA LEU A 308 -6.85 5.34 22.08
C LEU A 308 -5.51 5.18 21.37
N VAL A 309 -4.47 5.75 21.95
CA VAL A 309 -3.08 5.48 21.59
C VAL A 309 -2.32 4.97 22.81
N ASN A 310 -1.46 3.98 22.59
CA ASN A 310 -0.50 3.50 23.58
C ASN A 310 0.87 4.08 23.25
N HIS A 311 1.45 4.82 24.20
CA HIS A 311 2.80 5.36 24.08
C HIS A 311 3.54 5.19 25.40
N GLY A 312 4.71 4.56 25.36
CA GLY A 312 5.51 4.28 26.56
C GLY A 312 4.78 3.46 27.63
N GLY A 313 3.87 2.55 27.21
CA GLY A 313 3.08 1.72 28.12
C GLY A 313 1.92 2.45 28.81
N ARG A 314 1.62 3.69 28.40
CA ARG A 314 0.51 4.51 28.90
C ARG A 314 -0.53 4.72 27.81
N PHE A 315 -1.80 4.73 28.20
CA PHE A 315 -2.90 4.97 27.28
C PHE A 315 -3.36 6.42 27.32
N PHE A 316 -3.64 6.97 26.14
CA PHE A 316 -4.18 8.30 25.96
C PHE A 316 -5.42 8.23 25.09
N ASP A 317 -6.48 8.92 25.50
CA ASP A 317 -7.63 9.20 24.65
C ASP A 317 -7.19 10.21 23.58
N LEU A 318 -7.31 9.82 22.32
CA LEU A 318 -6.86 10.60 21.16
C LEU A 318 -8.05 11.29 20.51
N SER A 319 -7.93 12.59 20.28
CA SER A 319 -8.87 13.37 19.47
C SER A 319 -8.10 14.20 18.46
N ILE A 320 -8.51 14.11 17.19
CA ILE A 320 -7.97 14.90 16.08
C ILE A 320 -9.16 15.58 15.41
N ALA A 321 -9.05 16.89 15.14
CA ALA A 321 -10.04 17.58 14.32
C ALA A 321 -10.02 17.02 12.89
N PRO A 322 -11.13 17.03 12.13
CA PRO A 322 -11.13 16.56 10.74
C PRO A 322 -10.04 17.16 9.85
N SER A 323 -9.69 18.43 10.06
CA SER A 323 -8.62 19.20 9.41
C SER A 323 -7.21 18.83 9.88
N GLY A 324 -7.08 18.07 10.96
CA GLY A 324 -5.81 17.72 11.58
C GLY A 324 -5.12 18.87 12.34
N ASP A 325 -5.61 20.11 12.23
CA ASP A 325 -4.98 21.31 12.80
C ASP A 325 -5.01 21.38 14.34
N LYS A 326 -5.83 20.54 14.97
CA LYS A 326 -5.90 20.38 16.43
C LYS A 326 -5.82 18.90 16.80
N LEU A 327 -4.90 18.58 17.71
CA LEU A 327 -4.74 17.26 18.30
C LEU A 327 -4.71 17.36 19.82
N THR A 328 -5.43 16.46 20.49
CA THR A 328 -5.42 16.32 21.94
C THR A 328 -5.08 14.89 22.34
N LEU A 329 -4.20 14.76 23.35
CA LEU A 329 -3.93 13.51 24.07
C LEU A 329 -4.28 13.72 25.54
N GLU A 330 -5.28 12.99 26.03
CA GLU A 330 -5.66 12.99 27.44
C GLU A 330 -5.30 11.65 28.07
N PRO A 331 -4.65 11.60 29.26
CA PRO A 331 -4.42 10.31 29.91
C PRO A 331 -5.73 9.54 30.11
N SER A 332 -5.82 8.34 29.55
CA SER A 332 -7.06 7.58 29.57
C SER A 332 -7.31 7.01 30.97
N SER A 333 -8.56 7.09 31.43
CA SER A 333 -9.02 6.45 32.67
C SER A 333 -9.48 4.99 32.45
N THR A 334 -9.30 4.44 31.25
CA THR A 334 -9.72 3.07 30.94
C THR A 334 -9.03 2.07 31.88
N ALA A 335 -9.79 1.11 32.42
CA ALA A 335 -9.23 0.02 33.20
C ALA A 335 -8.26 -0.82 32.36
N VAL A 336 -7.14 -1.23 32.95
CA VAL A 336 -6.06 -1.91 32.24
C VAL A 336 -5.84 -3.28 32.86
N GLY A 337 -5.71 -4.30 32.01
CA GLY A 337 -5.12 -5.58 32.38
C GLY A 337 -3.79 -5.77 31.66
N PHE A 338 -3.30 -6.99 31.66
CA PHE A 338 -2.03 -7.34 31.05
C PHE A 338 -2.16 -8.54 30.14
N VAL A 339 -1.30 -8.57 29.14
CA VAL A 339 -1.14 -9.68 28.23
C VAL A 339 0.30 -10.16 28.25
N THR A 340 0.51 -11.46 28.05
CA THR A 340 1.85 -12.06 27.94
C THR A 340 1.97 -12.88 26.68
N ASN A 341 3.14 -12.88 26.06
CA ASN A 341 3.48 -13.80 24.99
C ASN A 341 4.88 -14.38 25.26
N SER A 342 5.04 -15.69 25.07
CA SER A 342 6.32 -16.39 25.30
C SER A 342 7.42 -15.95 24.32
N ASN A 343 7.06 -15.37 23.18
CA ASN A 343 7.95 -14.79 22.19
C ASN A 343 8.29 -13.35 22.56
N LYS A 344 9.42 -13.15 23.24
CA LYS A 344 9.96 -11.81 23.59
C LYS A 344 10.22 -10.93 22.36
N GLY A 345 10.18 -9.61 22.55
CA GLY A 345 10.48 -8.63 21.50
C GLY A 345 9.38 -8.51 20.44
N TYR A 346 8.14 -8.80 20.80
CA TYR A 346 6.99 -8.63 19.92
C TYR A 346 6.44 -7.21 19.96
N GLN A 347 5.89 -6.78 18.82
CA GLN A 347 4.97 -5.68 18.69
C GLN A 347 3.73 -6.19 17.97
N ALA A 348 2.55 -5.91 18.49
CA ALA A 348 1.29 -6.41 17.94
C ALA A 348 0.28 -5.28 17.77
N ILE A 349 -0.55 -5.39 16.74
CA ILE A 349 -1.77 -4.60 16.57
C ILE A 349 -2.92 -5.48 17.03
N MET A 350 -3.55 -5.06 18.12
CA MET A 350 -4.78 -5.64 18.61
C MET A 350 -5.96 -4.83 18.08
N TYR A 351 -7.09 -5.47 17.81
CA TYR A 351 -8.32 -4.79 17.43
C TYR A 351 -9.51 -5.25 18.28
N GLY A 352 -10.39 -4.31 18.59
CA GLY A 352 -11.60 -4.50 19.40
C GLY A 352 -12.53 -3.31 19.29
N GLU A 353 -13.47 -3.15 20.22
CA GLU A 353 -14.44 -2.05 20.23
C GLU A 353 -13.77 -0.65 20.30
N LYS A 354 -12.60 -0.60 20.93
CA LYS A 354 -11.78 0.62 21.08
C LYS A 354 -10.95 0.95 19.82
N GLY A 355 -11.06 0.15 18.77
CA GLY A 355 -10.32 0.32 17.51
C GLY A 355 -9.02 -0.48 17.47
N PHE A 356 -8.08 -0.05 16.63
CA PHE A 356 -6.74 -0.62 16.56
C PHE A 356 -5.86 -0.06 17.67
N LEU A 357 -5.07 -0.93 18.29
CA LEU A 357 -4.16 -0.57 19.36
C LEU A 357 -2.84 -1.32 19.23
N LYS A 358 -1.75 -0.56 19.14
CA LYS A 358 -0.40 -1.11 19.17
C LYS A 358 0.00 -1.43 20.61
N ILE A 359 0.54 -2.62 20.82
CA ILE A 359 1.18 -3.04 22.08
C ILE A 359 2.56 -3.61 21.78
N ALA A 360 3.47 -3.50 22.74
CA ALA A 360 4.80 -4.10 22.68
C ALA A 360 5.07 -4.82 23.99
N GLY A 361 5.61 -6.04 23.89
CA GLY A 361 6.03 -6.80 25.05
C GLY A 361 7.32 -6.23 25.64
N ASP A 362 7.38 -6.13 26.96
CA ASP A 362 8.62 -5.85 27.70
C ASP A 362 9.61 -7.04 27.63
N ASP A 363 10.70 -6.97 28.41
CA ASP A 363 11.72 -8.03 28.48
C ASP A 363 11.18 -9.38 29.02
N LEU A 364 10.03 -9.35 29.68
CA LEU A 364 9.28 -10.52 30.16
C LEU A 364 8.19 -10.96 29.17
N GLY A 365 8.03 -10.26 28.04
CA GLY A 365 6.96 -10.50 27.07
C GLY A 365 5.60 -10.00 27.55
N LYS A 366 5.55 -9.16 28.57
CA LYS A 366 4.33 -8.60 29.15
C LYS A 366 4.03 -7.24 28.53
N ALA A 367 2.76 -6.98 28.22
CA ALA A 367 2.29 -5.68 27.77
C ALA A 367 0.99 -5.31 28.48
N SER A 368 0.74 -4.02 28.67
CA SER A 368 -0.56 -3.52 29.11
C SER A 368 -1.54 -3.51 27.95
N LEU A 369 -2.79 -3.85 28.22
CA LEU A 369 -3.89 -3.75 27.26
C LEU A 369 -5.17 -3.32 28.00
N PRO A 370 -5.98 -2.41 27.45
CA PRO A 370 -7.21 -2.00 28.11
C PRO A 370 -8.18 -3.17 28.28
N GLU A 371 -8.98 -3.15 29.34
CA GLU A 371 -10.05 -4.11 29.56
C GLU A 371 -10.98 -4.17 28.34
N GLY A 372 -11.35 -5.40 27.95
CA GLY A 372 -12.20 -5.66 26.79
C GLY A 372 -11.84 -6.95 26.05
N GLU A 373 -12.53 -7.16 24.93
CA GLU A 373 -12.28 -8.26 24.00
C GLU A 373 -11.39 -7.80 22.85
N TRP A 374 -10.27 -8.50 22.67
CA TRP A 374 -9.25 -8.13 21.69
C TRP A 374 -8.89 -9.29 20.79
N ARG A 375 -8.73 -9.02 19.50
CA ARG A 375 -8.22 -9.98 18.52
C ARG A 375 -6.92 -9.48 17.92
N LEU A 376 -6.09 -10.40 17.44
CA LEU A 376 -4.84 -10.07 16.76
C LEU A 376 -5.13 -9.62 15.32
N ALA A 377 -4.69 -8.42 14.93
CA ALA A 377 -4.69 -8.00 13.52
C ALA A 377 -3.37 -8.39 12.84
N ALA A 378 -2.25 -8.03 13.47
CA ALA A 378 -0.90 -8.33 12.97
C ALA A 378 0.12 -8.27 14.11
N TYR A 379 1.29 -8.88 13.92
CA TYR A 379 2.46 -8.65 14.76
C TYR A 379 3.76 -8.70 13.98
N SER A 380 4.82 -8.18 14.60
CA SER A 380 6.20 -8.52 14.30
C SER A 380 6.92 -8.97 15.56
N ILE A 381 7.71 -10.04 15.48
CA ILE A 381 8.63 -10.47 16.54
C ILE A 381 10.04 -10.26 16.03
N ARG A 382 10.86 -9.53 16.79
CA ARG A 382 12.27 -9.30 16.47
C ARG A 382 13.15 -9.92 17.52
N ARG A 383 14.20 -10.60 17.05
CA ARG A 383 15.28 -11.12 17.90
C ARG A 383 16.61 -10.58 17.41
N THR A 384 17.27 -9.84 18.29
CA THR A 384 18.67 -9.44 18.15
C THR A 384 19.55 -10.46 18.89
N GLY A 385 20.71 -10.80 18.34
CA GLY A 385 21.76 -11.43 19.15
C GLY A 385 21.93 -12.95 19.10
N GLU A 386 21.47 -13.67 18.08
CA GLU A 386 22.20 -14.89 17.72
C GLU A 386 23.35 -14.50 16.79
N PRO A 387 24.63 -14.76 17.15
CA PRO A 387 25.72 -14.55 16.21
C PRO A 387 25.41 -15.38 14.97
N ALA A 388 25.35 -14.73 13.81
CA ALA A 388 25.24 -15.44 12.55
C ALA A 388 26.32 -16.53 12.56
N LYS A 389 25.92 -17.81 12.52
CA LYS A 389 26.88 -18.89 12.20
C LYS A 389 27.59 -18.43 10.94
N GLU A 390 28.91 -18.31 10.99
CA GLU A 390 29.75 -17.88 9.86
C GLU A 390 29.23 -18.52 8.58
N GLN A 391 28.44 -17.77 7.81
CA GLN A 391 28.11 -18.17 6.46
C GLN A 391 29.43 -17.98 5.71
N LYS A 392 30.10 -19.09 5.41
CA LYS A 392 31.23 -19.05 4.48
C LYS A 392 30.73 -18.32 3.24
N PRO A 393 31.31 -17.16 2.91
CA PRO A 393 30.83 -16.40 1.78
C PRO A 393 31.10 -17.25 0.53
N ASP A 394 30.06 -17.67 -0.16
CA ASP A 394 30.16 -18.04 -1.58
C ASP A 394 30.37 -16.74 -2.38
N SER A 395 31.49 -16.07 -2.12
CA SER A 395 31.90 -14.86 -2.83
C SER A 395 32.49 -15.29 -4.16
N THR A 396 31.63 -15.60 -5.13
CA THR A 396 32.06 -15.58 -6.52
C THR A 396 32.49 -14.15 -6.88
N MET A 397 33.59 -14.01 -7.62
CA MET A 397 34.09 -12.70 -8.08
C MET A 397 32.99 -11.90 -8.81
N LEU A 398 32.08 -12.58 -9.49
CA LEU A 398 30.91 -12.01 -10.14
C LEU A 398 29.91 -11.35 -9.16
N GLY A 399 29.69 -11.95 -7.99
CA GLY A 399 28.84 -11.35 -6.94
C GLY A 399 29.43 -10.08 -6.35
N THR A 400 30.77 -9.98 -6.34
CA THR A 400 31.49 -8.78 -5.88
C THR A 400 31.43 -7.66 -6.92
N LEU A 401 31.56 -8.01 -8.21
CA LEU A 401 31.47 -7.03 -9.31
C LEU A 401 30.04 -6.52 -9.52
N ALA A 402 29.02 -7.38 -9.36
CA ALA A 402 27.61 -6.98 -9.43
C ALA A 402 27.24 -5.98 -8.31
N ARG A 403 27.82 -6.12 -7.11
CA ARG A 403 27.67 -5.15 -6.01
C ARG A 403 28.38 -3.84 -6.29
N ALA A 404 29.55 -3.87 -6.94
CA ALA A 404 30.34 -2.68 -7.24
C ALA A 404 29.71 -1.80 -8.35
N VAL A 405 29.01 -2.41 -9.32
CA VAL A 405 28.38 -1.68 -10.45
C VAL A 405 26.92 -1.28 -10.15
N GLY A 406 26.24 -1.97 -9.24
CA GLY A 406 24.82 -1.76 -8.91
C GLY A 406 24.48 -0.66 -7.90
N GLY A 407 25.45 0.12 -7.40
CA GLY A 407 25.18 1.36 -6.63
C GLY A 407 24.42 1.21 -5.30
N SER A 408 24.32 0.00 -4.72
CA SER A 408 23.68 -0.24 -3.43
C SER A 408 24.70 -0.14 -2.29
N SER A 409 25.13 1.06 -1.93
CA SER A 409 26.11 1.32 -0.87
C SER A 409 25.50 1.32 0.55
N SER A 410 24.60 0.39 0.88
CA SER A 410 23.98 0.31 2.21
C SER A 410 24.30 -0.96 3.01
N ASP A 411 25.39 -1.66 2.67
CA ASP A 411 25.91 -2.82 3.44
C ASP A 411 26.86 -2.38 4.58
N ALA A 412 26.67 -1.19 5.16
CA ALA A 412 27.16 -0.95 6.50
C ALA A 412 26.49 -2.01 7.40
N ALA A 413 27.30 -2.91 7.97
CA ALA A 413 26.91 -4.12 8.69
C ALA A 413 25.64 -3.92 9.54
N ARG A 414 24.46 -4.08 8.93
CA ARG A 414 23.20 -4.08 9.65
C ARG A 414 23.29 -5.26 10.59
N ALA A 415 23.15 -5.01 11.89
CA ALA A 415 23.11 -6.07 12.89
C ALA A 415 22.16 -7.16 12.38
N ALA A 416 22.68 -8.35 12.15
CA ALA A 416 21.88 -9.46 11.64
C ALA A 416 20.77 -9.74 12.66
N TYR A 417 19.53 -9.45 12.30
CA TYR A 417 18.38 -9.70 13.14
C TYR A 417 17.46 -10.72 12.48
N SER A 418 16.81 -11.53 13.31
CA SER A 418 15.74 -12.40 12.84
C SER A 418 14.40 -11.70 13.10
N MET A 419 13.50 -11.78 12.13
CA MET A 419 12.18 -11.15 12.21
C MET A 419 11.14 -12.07 11.61
N VAL A 420 9.99 -12.16 12.27
CA VAL A 420 8.79 -12.74 11.68
C VAL A 420 7.66 -11.75 11.81
N SER A 421 6.90 -11.60 10.73
CA SER A 421 5.66 -10.83 10.70
C SER A 421 4.51 -11.73 10.28
N ALA A 422 3.35 -11.55 10.89
CA ALA A 422 2.19 -12.37 10.62
C ALA A 422 0.89 -11.57 10.80
N ARG A 423 -0.19 -12.08 10.21
CA ARG A 423 -1.54 -11.50 10.26
C ARG A 423 -2.49 -12.46 10.96
N GLY A 424 -3.29 -11.93 11.89
CA GLY A 424 -4.29 -12.74 12.57
C GLY A 424 -5.38 -13.22 11.61
N GLN A 425 -6.03 -14.32 11.98
CA GLN A 425 -7.17 -14.85 11.24
C GLN A 425 -8.47 -14.23 11.72
N ARG A 426 -9.45 -14.16 10.82
CA ARG A 426 -10.77 -13.59 11.08
C ARG A 426 -11.57 -14.38 12.13
N ASP A 427 -11.39 -15.69 12.16
CA ASP A 427 -12.05 -16.64 13.06
C ASP A 427 -11.27 -16.87 14.37
N CYS A 428 -10.17 -16.16 14.59
CA CYS A 428 -9.42 -16.24 15.84
C CYS A 428 -10.31 -15.77 17.01
N PRO A 429 -10.42 -16.57 18.09
CA PRO A 429 -11.21 -16.19 19.26
C PRO A 429 -10.62 -14.92 19.90
N PRO A 430 -11.47 -14.03 20.44
CA PRO A 430 -10.98 -12.89 21.18
C PRO A 430 -10.30 -13.32 22.48
N VAL A 431 -9.27 -12.58 22.86
CA VAL A 431 -8.65 -12.61 24.18
C VAL A 431 -9.40 -11.62 25.05
N VAL A 432 -9.91 -12.10 26.18
CA VAL A 432 -10.63 -11.28 27.16
C VAL A 432 -9.63 -10.76 28.18
N VAL A 433 -9.40 -9.44 28.18
CA VAL A 433 -8.57 -8.77 29.18
C VAL A 433 -9.48 -8.18 30.25
N ARG A 434 -9.22 -8.49 31.51
CA ARG A 434 -9.89 -7.87 32.67
C ARG A 434 -8.91 -7.00 33.43
N LYS A 435 -9.45 -6.04 34.16
CA LYS A 435 -8.66 -5.15 35.03
C LYS A 435 -7.73 -5.95 35.95
N ASP A 436 -6.45 -5.57 35.98
CA ASP A 436 -5.38 -6.13 36.81
C ASP A 436 -5.09 -7.64 36.61
N GLU A 437 -5.80 -8.33 35.70
CA GLU A 437 -5.53 -9.72 35.32
C GLU A 437 -4.44 -9.80 34.25
N THR A 438 -3.78 -10.97 34.15
CA THR A 438 -2.84 -11.27 33.06
C THR A 438 -3.35 -12.45 32.25
N VAL A 439 -3.39 -12.32 30.93
CA VAL A 439 -3.83 -13.37 30.00
C VAL A 439 -2.79 -13.62 28.91
N GLU A 440 -2.69 -14.85 28.43
CA GLU A 440 -1.74 -15.21 27.37
C GLU A 440 -2.28 -14.84 25.97
N LEU A 441 -1.41 -14.30 25.13
CA LEU A 441 -1.65 -14.13 23.69
C LEU A 441 -1.00 -15.29 22.94
N PRO A 442 -1.79 -16.21 22.35
CA PRO A 442 -1.24 -17.43 21.78
C PRO A 442 -0.80 -17.20 20.34
N PHE A 443 0.22 -16.39 20.08
CA PHE A 443 0.77 -16.22 18.71
C PHE A 443 2.29 -16.37 18.68
N GLY A 444 2.85 -16.59 17.50
CA GLY A 444 4.26 -16.82 17.25
C GLY A 444 4.59 -18.28 17.04
N ALA A 445 5.80 -18.68 17.43
CA ALA A 445 6.25 -20.06 17.34
C ALA A 445 5.45 -20.97 18.31
N PRO A 446 5.33 -22.29 18.02
CA PRO A 446 5.87 -22.99 16.85
C PRO A 446 5.08 -22.69 15.56
N PHE A 447 5.80 -22.56 14.45
CA PHE A 447 5.18 -22.42 13.12
C PHE A 447 4.93 -23.79 12.50
N ARG A 448 3.74 -23.96 11.91
CA ARG A 448 3.30 -25.17 11.22
C ARG A 448 3.15 -24.90 9.72
N PRO A 449 3.89 -25.60 8.85
CA PRO A 449 3.67 -25.52 7.42
C PRO A 449 2.40 -26.28 7.02
N VAL A 450 1.64 -25.69 6.10
CA VAL A 450 0.47 -26.32 5.47
C VAL A 450 0.64 -26.22 3.98
N VAL A 451 0.56 -27.36 3.31
CA VAL A 451 0.64 -27.45 1.84
C VAL A 451 -0.76 -27.69 1.30
N THR A 452 -1.15 -26.91 0.30
CA THR A 452 -2.39 -27.09 -0.46
C THR A 452 -2.03 -27.48 -1.88
N ALA A 453 -2.78 -28.44 -2.45
CA ALA A 453 -2.66 -28.83 -3.83
C ALA A 453 -3.88 -28.34 -4.62
N ARG A 454 -3.65 -27.74 -5.78
CA ARG A 454 -4.69 -27.36 -6.75
C ARG A 454 -4.41 -28.05 -8.07
N TYR A 455 -5.45 -28.47 -8.75
CA TYR A 455 -5.37 -29.11 -10.07
C TYR A 455 -5.98 -28.16 -11.10
N PRO A 456 -5.15 -27.41 -11.86
CA PRO A 456 -5.67 -26.53 -12.91
C PRO A 456 -6.50 -27.35 -13.92
N ALA A 457 -7.66 -26.82 -14.30
CA ALA A 457 -8.56 -27.53 -15.20
C ALA A 457 -7.90 -27.81 -16.56
N GLY A 458 -7.94 -29.06 -17.01
CA GLY A 458 -7.33 -29.49 -18.28
C GLY A 458 -5.83 -29.78 -18.19
N GLU A 459 -5.18 -29.53 -17.05
CA GLU A 459 -3.79 -29.88 -16.83
C GLU A 459 -3.66 -31.20 -16.05
N LYS A 460 -2.57 -31.93 -16.31
CA LYS A 460 -2.19 -33.14 -15.54
C LYS A 460 -1.17 -32.82 -14.44
N THR A 461 -1.09 -31.56 -14.06
CA THR A 461 -0.13 -31.03 -13.08
C THR A 461 -0.86 -30.70 -11.79
N ALA A 462 -0.18 -30.85 -10.66
CA ALA A 462 -0.63 -30.33 -9.37
C ALA A 462 0.19 -29.08 -9.04
N ALA A 463 -0.49 -27.96 -8.80
CA ALA A 463 0.11 -26.75 -8.28
C ALA A 463 0.10 -26.82 -6.75
N LEU A 464 1.29 -26.79 -6.13
CA LEU A 464 1.45 -26.81 -4.69
C LEU A 464 1.70 -25.39 -4.16
N SER A 465 1.02 -25.03 -3.08
CA SER A 465 1.27 -23.78 -2.35
C SER A 465 1.45 -24.09 -0.87
N MET A 466 2.45 -23.46 -0.24
CA MET A 466 2.72 -23.60 1.19
C MET A 466 2.41 -22.30 1.93
N THR A 467 1.72 -22.42 3.06
CA THR A 467 1.49 -21.33 4.01
C THR A 467 2.05 -21.73 5.37
N LEU A 468 2.67 -20.78 6.09
CA LEU A 468 3.14 -20.99 7.45
C LEU A 468 2.15 -20.39 8.44
N PHE A 469 1.63 -21.21 9.34
CA PHE A 469 0.72 -20.82 10.40
C PHE A 469 1.44 -20.78 11.75
N GLY A 470 1.24 -19.74 12.56
CA GLY A 470 1.77 -19.71 13.92
C GLY A 470 0.87 -20.43 14.93
N ALA A 471 1.26 -20.36 16.21
CA ALA A 471 0.60 -21.07 17.31
C ALA A 471 -0.88 -20.65 17.50
N GLY A 472 -1.24 -19.44 17.08
CA GLY A 472 -2.60 -18.90 17.17
C GLY A 472 -3.41 -19.03 15.90
N GLY A 473 -2.87 -19.72 14.89
CA GLY A 473 -3.46 -19.80 13.56
C GLY A 473 -3.14 -18.60 12.68
N GLU A 474 -2.40 -17.59 13.14
CA GLU A 474 -2.02 -16.46 12.30
C GLU A 474 -1.21 -16.90 11.08
N VAL A 475 -1.30 -16.13 9.99
CA VAL A 475 -0.60 -16.40 8.74
C VAL A 475 0.68 -15.59 8.69
N CYS A 476 1.83 -16.27 8.66
CA CYS A 476 3.13 -15.65 8.50
C CYS A 476 3.24 -14.99 7.11
N SER A 477 3.47 -13.69 7.10
CA SER A 477 3.59 -12.87 5.89
C SER A 477 5.05 -12.56 5.53
N SER A 478 5.95 -12.57 6.51
CA SER A 478 7.38 -12.33 6.29
C SER A 478 8.21 -13.09 7.31
N LEU A 479 9.32 -13.67 6.86
CA LEU A 479 10.28 -14.35 7.71
C LEU A 479 11.69 -14.01 7.24
N MET A 480 12.49 -13.47 8.14
CA MET A 480 13.91 -13.23 7.99
C MET A 480 14.67 -13.91 9.12
N VAL A 481 15.77 -14.57 8.77
CA VAL A 481 16.69 -15.21 9.70
C VAL A 481 18.06 -14.59 9.50
N ASN A 482 18.58 -13.95 10.55
CA ASN A 482 19.89 -13.29 10.55
C ASN A 482 20.05 -12.28 9.38
N GLY A 483 19.03 -11.45 9.15
CA GLY A 483 19.00 -10.42 8.12
C GLY A 483 18.75 -10.94 6.70
N GLY A 484 18.70 -12.25 6.50
CA GLY A 484 18.45 -12.87 5.20
C GLY A 484 17.08 -13.56 5.13
N ARG A 485 16.57 -13.72 3.91
CA ARG A 485 15.45 -14.65 3.66
C ARG A 485 15.97 -16.09 3.90
N PRO A 486 15.25 -16.95 4.65
CA PRO A 486 15.69 -18.32 4.86
C PRO A 486 15.78 -19.11 3.54
N ALA A 487 16.36 -20.31 3.60
CA ALA A 487 16.38 -21.20 2.44
C ALA A 487 14.95 -21.61 2.04
N LYS A 488 14.73 -21.77 0.73
CA LYS A 488 13.46 -22.23 0.18
C LYS A 488 13.05 -23.56 0.83
N PRO A 489 11.83 -23.66 1.37
CA PRO A 489 11.31 -24.91 1.91
C PRO A 489 11.24 -25.97 0.82
N THR A 490 11.67 -27.19 1.14
CA THR A 490 11.63 -28.33 0.20
C THR A 490 10.46 -29.25 0.52
N PHE A 491 9.96 -29.95 -0.48
CA PHE A 491 8.95 -30.99 -0.31
C PHE A 491 9.38 -32.31 -0.96
N LYS A 492 8.82 -33.40 -0.44
CA LYS A 492 8.89 -34.74 -1.00
C LYS A 492 7.49 -35.34 -0.96
N ILE A 493 7.04 -35.88 -2.07
CA ILE A 493 5.79 -36.64 -2.19
C ILE A 493 6.17 -38.11 -2.26
N THR A 494 5.53 -38.92 -1.42
CA THR A 494 5.73 -40.37 -1.39
C THR A 494 4.42 -41.11 -1.59
N THR A 495 4.51 -42.31 -2.12
CA THR A 495 3.46 -43.33 -1.99
C THR A 495 3.30 -43.78 -0.53
N GLU A 496 2.25 -44.56 -0.25
CA GLU A 496 2.00 -45.12 1.10
C GLU A 496 3.14 -46.02 1.59
N ASP A 497 3.86 -46.69 0.69
CA ASP A 497 5.03 -47.51 1.02
C ASP A 497 6.33 -46.70 1.20
N GLY A 498 6.27 -45.37 1.08
CA GLY A 498 7.40 -44.47 1.26
C GLY A 498 8.26 -44.23 0.01
N THR A 499 7.92 -44.83 -1.13
CA THR A 499 8.61 -44.57 -2.40
C THR A 499 8.42 -43.12 -2.85
N GLU A 500 9.52 -42.44 -3.18
CA GLU A 500 9.47 -41.06 -3.67
C GLU A 500 8.88 -41.00 -5.07
N VAL A 501 7.83 -40.21 -5.26
CA VAL A 501 7.21 -39.97 -6.58
C VAL A 501 7.57 -38.60 -7.15
N ALA A 502 7.87 -37.63 -6.28
CA ALA A 502 8.33 -36.31 -6.68
C ALA A 502 8.99 -35.58 -5.50
N SER A 503 9.87 -34.65 -5.81
CA SER A 503 10.43 -33.70 -4.84
C SER A 503 10.69 -32.36 -5.51
N GLY A 504 10.85 -31.32 -4.70
CA GLY A 504 11.08 -29.97 -5.19
C GLY A 504 11.23 -28.96 -4.07
N ALA A 505 11.20 -27.68 -4.45
CA ALA A 505 11.23 -26.55 -3.54
C ALA A 505 10.06 -25.62 -3.80
N PHE A 506 9.55 -25.00 -2.74
CA PHE A 506 8.61 -23.90 -2.87
C PHE A 506 9.35 -22.64 -3.28
N GLU A 507 8.72 -21.88 -4.17
CA GLU A 507 9.13 -20.51 -4.42
C GLU A 507 8.53 -19.60 -3.37
N TYR A 508 9.31 -18.58 -3.02
CA TYR A 508 8.78 -17.53 -2.20
C TYR A 508 7.84 -16.64 -3.03
N GLY A 509 6.62 -16.45 -2.54
CA GLY A 509 5.67 -15.47 -3.06
C GLY A 509 6.07 -14.04 -2.74
#